data_AF-A0A671EYG7-F1
#
_entry.id   AF-A0A671EYG7-F1
#
_cell.length_a   1.000
_cell.length_b   1.000
_cell.length_c   1.000
_cell.angle_alpha   90.00
_cell.angle_beta   90.00
_cell.angle_gamma   90.00
#
_symmetry.space_group_name_H-M   'P 1'
#
loop_
_entity.id
_entity.type
_entity.pdbx_description
1 polymer ?
#
loop_
_entity_poly.entity_id
_entity_poly.type
_entity_poly.pdbx_seq_one_letter_code
_entity_poly.pdbx_strand_id
1 'polypeptide(L)'
;MHRAPQLTLPRGSKYLQCTWEKAYQDHRKKVRDAQPLVDTRAPLCLRHLHLNIKKLKLEEERLSVINRDNYLLLEKVSCIMRTRGQTDNRNDYTHRSRN
;
A
#
# COMPACT_ATOMS: atom_id res chain seq x y z
N MET A 1 43.71 50.02 20.97
CA MET A 1 42.41 49.34 20.75
C MET A 1 41.33 50.13 21.49
N HIS A 2 40.75 51.16 20.86
CA HIS A 2 39.72 51.98 21.52
C HIS A 2 38.38 51.25 21.49
N ARG A 3 37.88 50.89 22.68
CA ARG A 3 36.53 50.35 22.88
C ARG A 3 35.53 51.46 22.55
N ALA A 4 34.58 51.19 21.66
CA ALA A 4 33.54 52.15 21.30
C ALA A 4 32.81 52.64 22.57
N PRO A 5 32.49 53.94 22.68
CA PRO A 5 31.76 54.47 23.83
C PRO A 5 30.41 53.76 23.92
N GLN A 6 30.13 53.13 25.06
CA GLN A 6 28.80 52.59 25.30
C GLN A 6 27.84 53.77 25.45
N LEU A 7 26.95 53.94 24.47
CA LEU A 7 25.87 54.92 24.54
C LEU A 7 25.00 54.57 25.74
N THR A 8 25.19 55.29 26.85
CA THR A 8 24.31 55.23 28.02
C THR A 8 23.00 55.94 27.66
N LEU A 9 22.14 55.22 26.94
CA LEU A 9 20.77 55.65 26.72
C LEU A 9 20.09 55.89 28.07
N PRO A 10 19.30 56.97 28.23
CA PRO A 10 18.59 57.27 29.48
C PRO A 10 17.76 56.06 29.90
N ARG A 11 17.62 55.82 31.20
CA ARG A 11 17.00 54.59 31.76
C ARG A 11 15.62 54.28 31.14
N GLY A 12 14.83 55.30 30.80
CA GLY A 12 13.55 55.15 30.07
C GLY A 12 13.69 54.68 28.62
N SER A 13 14.77 55.06 27.92
CA SER A 13 15.08 54.63 26.55
C SER A 13 15.48 53.14 26.48
N LYS A 14 16.18 52.61 27.50
CA LYS A 14 16.50 51.17 27.57
C LYS A 14 15.27 50.30 27.75
N TYR A 15 14.31 50.72 28.57
CA TYR A 15 13.05 50.00 28.76
C TYR A 15 12.24 49.95 27.45
N LEU A 16 12.11 51.09 26.77
CA LEU A 16 11.46 51.19 25.46
C LEU A 16 12.16 50.34 24.38
N GLN A 17 13.49 50.25 24.41
CA GLN A 17 14.25 49.40 23.50
C GLN A 17 13.99 47.91 23.77
N CYS A 18 13.95 47.50 25.04
CA CYS A 18 13.65 46.11 25.41
C CYS A 18 12.21 45.70 25.06
N THR A 19 11.23 46.59 25.21
CA THR A 19 9.84 46.30 24.83
C THR A 19 9.68 46.19 23.32
N TRP A 20 10.33 47.07 22.56
CA TRP A 20 10.39 46.98 21.10
C TRP A 20 11.04 45.69 20.63
N GLU A 21 12.20 45.34 21.17
CA GLU A 21 12.92 44.11 20.80
C GLU A 21 12.06 42.89 21.08
N LYS A 22 11.40 42.83 22.25
CA LYS A 22 10.48 41.75 22.59
C LYS A 22 9.30 41.67 21.61
N ALA A 23 8.66 42.80 21.30
CA ALA A 23 7.55 42.84 20.35
C ALA A 23 7.97 42.40 18.95
N TYR A 24 9.19 42.76 18.53
CA TYR A 24 9.77 42.33 17.26
C TYR A 24 10.02 40.81 17.23
N GLN A 25 10.62 40.25 18.27
CA GLN A 25 10.82 38.80 18.38
C GLN A 25 9.49 38.03 18.41
N ASP A 26 8.51 38.53 19.15
CA ASP A 26 7.16 37.95 19.21
C ASP A 26 6.47 38.00 17.84
N HIS A 27 6.60 39.11 17.10
CA HIS A 27 6.10 39.22 15.73
C HIS A 27 6.78 38.21 14.80
N ARG A 28 8.12 38.13 14.84
CA ARG A 28 8.89 37.17 14.03
C ARG A 28 8.48 35.72 14.32
N LYS A 29 8.22 35.39 15.58
CA LYS A 29 7.70 34.08 15.98
C LYS A 29 6.31 33.84 15.39
N LYS A 30 5.38 34.79 15.47
CA LYS A 30 4.04 34.68 14.87
C LYS A 30 4.09 34.51 13.35
N VAL A 31 4.98 35.23 12.67
CA VAL A 31 5.17 35.11 11.21
C VAL A 31 5.71 33.74 10.85
N ARG A 32 6.70 33.24 11.59
CA ARG A 32 7.30 31.92 11.33
C ARG A 32 6.32 30.79 11.59
N ASP A 33 5.55 30.89 12.66
CA ASP A 33 4.65 29.83 13.11
C ASP A 33 3.27 29.92 12.41
N ALA A 34 3.05 30.94 11.56
CA ALA A 34 1.82 31.12 10.79
C ALA A 34 1.54 29.90 9.90
N GLN A 35 0.37 29.31 10.08
CA GLN A 35 -0.10 28.20 9.24
C GLN A 35 -0.76 28.72 7.96
N PRO A 36 -0.64 28.00 6.84
CA PRO A 36 -1.36 28.34 5.62
C PRO A 36 -2.87 28.25 5.84
N LEU A 37 -3.63 29.18 5.26
CA LEU A 37 -5.10 29.22 5.36
C LEU A 37 -5.76 28.03 4.64
N VAL A 38 -5.11 27.54 3.58
CA VAL A 38 -5.61 26.46 2.74
C VAL A 38 -4.61 25.32 2.79
N ASP A 39 -5.11 24.10 2.99
CA ASP A 39 -4.31 22.90 2.85
C ASP A 39 -3.96 22.67 1.36
N THR A 40 -2.68 22.78 1.03
CA THR A 40 -2.15 22.49 -0.32
C THR A 40 -1.44 21.15 -0.38
N ARG A 41 -1.58 20.30 0.64
CA ARG A 41 -0.94 18.98 0.65
C ARG A 41 -1.59 18.08 -0.39
N ALA A 42 -0.80 17.14 -0.91
CA ALA A 42 -1.31 16.12 -1.82
C ALA A 42 -2.44 15.34 -1.12
N PRO A 43 -3.57 15.09 -1.81
CA PRO A 43 -4.63 14.25 -1.29
C PRO A 43 -4.11 12.87 -0.91
N LEU A 44 -4.71 12.26 0.11
CA LEU A 44 -4.39 10.89 0.51
C LEU A 44 -4.62 9.93 -0.67
N CYS A 45 -3.56 9.23 -1.09
CA CYS A 45 -3.67 8.17 -2.07
C CYS A 45 -4.37 6.96 -1.44
N LEU A 46 -5.68 6.91 -1.55
CA LEU A 46 -6.49 5.80 -1.11
C LEU A 46 -6.22 4.58 -2.02
N ARG A 47 -5.73 3.47 -1.45
CA ARG A 47 -5.37 2.26 -2.21
C ARG A 47 -6.53 1.67 -3.00
N HIS A 48 -7.76 1.79 -2.49
CA HIS A 48 -8.96 1.26 -3.15
C HIS A 48 -9.39 2.06 -4.40
N LEU A 49 -8.88 3.29 -4.59
CA LEU A 49 -9.06 4.05 -5.83
C LEU A 49 -8.11 3.56 -6.95
N HIS A 50 -6.97 2.99 -6.58
CA HIS A 50 -5.95 2.52 -7.52
C HIS A 50 -6.06 1.02 -7.82
N LEU A 51 -6.77 0.26 -6.98
CA LEU A 51 -6.91 -1.20 -7.09
C LEU A 51 -8.38 -1.62 -7.06
N ASN A 52 -8.82 -2.30 -8.12
CA ASN A 52 -10.13 -2.94 -8.16
C ASN A 52 -10.07 -4.30 -7.43
N ILE A 53 -10.26 -4.25 -6.12
CA ILE A 53 -10.18 -5.42 -5.23
C ILE A 53 -11.16 -6.53 -5.66
N LYS A 54 -12.36 -6.17 -6.14
CA LYS A 54 -13.34 -7.16 -6.59
C LYS A 54 -12.85 -7.93 -7.81
N LYS A 55 -12.26 -7.23 -8.78
CA LYS A 55 -11.67 -7.86 -9.97
C LYS A 55 -10.52 -8.79 -9.60
N LEU A 56 -9.65 -8.36 -8.68
CA LEU A 56 -8.51 -9.17 -8.23
C LEU A 56 -8.96 -10.49 -7.61
N LYS A 57 -9.95 -10.45 -6.70
CA LYS A 57 -10.51 -11.64 -6.06
C LYS A 57 -11.12 -12.61 -7.06
N LEU A 58 -11.88 -12.10 -8.02
CA LEU A 58 -12.51 -12.92 -9.06
C LEU A 58 -11.46 -13.64 -9.91
N GLU A 59 -10.39 -12.95 -10.28
CA GLU A 59 -9.30 -13.58 -11.06
C GLU A 59 -8.56 -14.63 -10.24
N GLU A 60 -8.33 -14.39 -8.94
CA GLU A 60 -7.71 -15.38 -8.03
C GLU A 60 -8.57 -16.65 -7.90
N GLU A 61 -9.89 -16.51 -7.72
CA GLU A 61 -10.82 -17.62 -7.68
C GLU A 61 -10.82 -18.42 -9.00
N ARG A 62 -10.86 -17.71 -10.14
CA ARG A 62 -10.78 -18.32 -11.47
C ARG A 62 -9.48 -19.10 -11.67
N LEU A 63 -8.34 -18.54 -11.27
CA LEU A 63 -7.04 -19.20 -11.34
C LEU A 63 -6.97 -20.43 -10.42
N SER A 64 -7.59 -20.37 -9.24
CA SER A 64 -7.67 -21.50 -8.32
C SER A 64 -8.41 -22.70 -8.93
N VAL A 65 -9.54 -22.45 -9.61
CA VAL A 65 -10.28 -23.48 -10.35
C VAL A 65 -9.42 -24.09 -11.46
N ILE A 66 -8.79 -23.25 -12.29
CA ILE A 66 -7.91 -23.70 -13.37
C ILE A 66 -6.77 -24.58 -12.83
N ASN A 67 -6.13 -24.17 -11.74
CA ASN A 67 -5.02 -24.92 -11.15
C ASN A 67 -5.46 -26.28 -10.61
N ARG A 68 -6.63 -26.34 -9.97
CA ARG A 68 -7.22 -27.61 -9.51
C ARG A 68 -7.51 -28.54 -10.68
N ASP A 69 -8.10 -28.03 -11.74
CA ASP A 69 -8.45 -28.82 -12.92
C ASP A 69 -7.20 -29.32 -13.66
N ASN A 70 -6.16 -28.48 -13.76
CA ASN A 70 -4.87 -28.85 -14.31
C ASN A 70 -4.22 -29.98 -13.51
N TYR A 71 -4.26 -29.91 -12.18
CA TYR A 71 -3.74 -30.98 -11.32
C TYR A 71 -4.48 -32.30 -11.55
N LEU A 72 -5.81 -32.26 -11.59
CA LEU A 72 -6.62 -33.46 -11.84
C LEU A 72 -6.36 -34.05 -13.24
N LEU A 73 -6.21 -33.19 -14.25
CA LEU A 73 -5.87 -33.62 -15.61
C LEU A 73 -4.52 -34.31 -15.65
N LEU A 74 -3.50 -33.72 -15.01
CA LEU A 74 -2.15 -34.28 -14.93
C LEU A 74 -2.16 -35.64 -14.23
N GLU A 75 -2.91 -35.78 -13.15
CA GLU A 75 -3.06 -37.05 -12.43
C GLU A 75 -3.66 -38.14 -13.35
N LYS A 76 -4.74 -37.81 -14.06
CA LYS A 76 -5.39 -38.73 -15.02
C LYS A 76 -4.47 -39.12 -16.17
N VAL A 77 -3.78 -38.15 -16.78
CA VAL A 77 -2.81 -38.39 -17.86
C VAL A 77 -1.68 -39.27 -17.35
N SER A 78 -1.15 -38.99 -16.16
CA SER A 78 -0.09 -39.81 -15.55
C SER A 78 -0.55 -41.25 -15.32
N CYS A 79 -1.77 -41.46 -14.84
CA CYS A 79 -2.36 -42.79 -14.71
C CYS A 79 -2.40 -43.54 -16.06
N ILE A 80 -2.96 -42.90 -17.09
CA ILE A 80 -3.05 -43.48 -18.45
C ILE A 80 -1.66 -43.80 -19.01
N MET A 81 -0.68 -42.92 -18.82
CA MET A 81 0.70 -43.14 -19.27
C MET A 81 1.33 -44.34 -18.54
N ARG A 82 1.09 -44.51 -17.24
CA ARG A 82 1.59 -45.66 -16.47
C ARG A 82 0.94 -46.97 -16.91
N THR A 83 -0.38 -46.98 -17.10
CA THR A 83 -1.14 -48.18 -17.50
C THR A 83 -1.03 -48.47 -19.01
N ARG A 84 -0.38 -47.59 -19.79
CA ARG A 84 -0.27 -47.67 -21.26
C ARG A 84 -1.62 -47.85 -21.96
N GLY A 85 -2.69 -47.35 -21.35
CA GLY A 85 -4.05 -47.54 -21.86
C GLY A 85 -4.60 -48.97 -21.71
N GLN A 86 -4.01 -49.81 -20.86
CA GLN A 86 -4.63 -51.09 -20.48
C GLN A 86 -5.93 -50.82 -19.74
N THR A 87 -7.04 -51.19 -20.36
CA THR A 87 -8.35 -51.29 -19.73
C THR A 87 -8.49 -52.67 -19.09
N ASP A 88 -8.92 -52.72 -17.83
CA ASP A 88 -9.18 -53.93 -17.05
C ASP A 88 -10.49 -54.63 -17.43
N ASN A 89 -11.08 -54.30 -18.59
CA ASN A 89 -12.33 -54.88 -19.09
C ASN A 89 -12.13 -56.38 -19.41
N ARG A 90 -12.20 -57.20 -18.37
CA ARG A 90 -12.44 -58.64 -18.45
C ARG A 90 -13.94 -58.82 -18.53
N ASN A 91 -14.44 -59.03 -19.75
CA ASN A 91 -15.81 -59.46 -19.96
C ASN A 91 -15.90 -60.96 -19.66
N ASP A 92 -16.29 -61.34 -18.43
CA ASP A 92 -16.54 -62.73 -18.03
C ASP A 92 -17.88 -63.28 -18.61
N TYR A 93 -18.21 -62.90 -19.83
CA TYR A 93 -19.42 -63.34 -20.50
C TYR A 93 -19.29 -64.81 -20.92
N THR A 94 -19.95 -65.69 -20.16
CA THR A 94 -20.10 -67.09 -20.54
C THR A 94 -21.14 -67.21 -21.66
N HIS A 95 -20.68 -67.61 -22.85
CA HIS A 95 -21.54 -67.85 -24.00
C HIS A 95 -22.48 -69.03 -23.70
N ARG A 96 -23.76 -68.76 -23.43
CA ARG A 96 -24.81 -69.79 -23.37
C ARG A 96 -25.39 -69.98 -24.77
N SER A 97 -25.31 -71.20 -25.29
CA SER A 97 -26.05 -71.61 -26.49
C SER A 97 -27.55 -71.49 -26.22
N ARG A 98 -28.27 -70.74 -27.06
CA ARG A 98 -29.73 -70.73 -27.10
C ARG A 98 -30.22 -71.95 -27.87
N ASN A 99 -31.25 -72.61 -27.32
CA ASN A 99 -31.93 -73.77 -27.87
C ASN A 99 -32.51 -73.53 -29.27
#